data_AF-A0AAV9B117-F1
#
_entry.id   AF-A0AAV9B117-F1
#
_cell.length_a   1.000
_cell.length_b   1.000
_cell.length_c   1.000
_cell.angle_alpha   90.00
_cell.angle_beta   90.00
_cell.angle_gamma   90.00
#
_symmetry.space_group_name_H-M   'P 1'
#
loop_
_entity.id
_entity.type
_entity.pdbx_description
1 polymer ?
#
loop_
_entity_poly.entity_id
_entity_poly.type
_entity_poly.pdbx_seq_one_letter_code
_entity_poly.pdbx_strand_id
1 'polypeptide(L)'
;MTAKRSIKKSEDDIPVPPLLKSAALWGVFLAVSSNTRYQIINGLERLVETSPVAKQVPPVAMAFTVGVRFANNVYGGMQFVDWARWSGCQ
;
A
#
# COMPACT_ATOMS: atom_id res chain seq x y z
N MET A 1 -11.70 -36.36 3.28
CA MET A 1 -10.55 -36.28 2.35
C MET A 1 -9.62 -35.19 2.85
N THR A 2 -8.48 -35.56 3.44
CA THR A 2 -7.53 -34.60 3.99
C THR A 2 -6.36 -34.51 3.02
N ALA A 3 -6.36 -33.50 2.15
CA ALA A 3 -5.26 -33.27 1.22
C ALA A 3 -4.06 -32.71 1.99
N LYS A 4 -3.25 -33.58 2.61
CA LYS A 4 -1.89 -33.26 3.05
C LYS A 4 -1.03 -33.07 1.80
N ARG A 5 -0.98 -31.85 1.28
CA ARG A 5 -0.08 -31.48 0.19
C ARG A 5 1.34 -31.40 0.77
N SER A 6 2.09 -32.49 0.69
CA SER A 6 3.52 -32.52 1.01
C SER A 6 4.26 -31.74 -0.08
N ILE A 7 4.77 -30.56 0.26
CA ILE A 7 5.65 -29.78 -0.61
C ILE A 7 7.03 -30.44 -0.52
N LYS A 8 7.41 -31.22 -1.53
CA LYS A 8 8.81 -31.66 -1.69
C LYS A 8 9.67 -30.42 -1.91
N LYS A 9 10.60 -30.15 -0.99
CA LYS A 9 11.70 -29.20 -1.22
C LYS A 9 12.66 -29.83 -2.23
N SER A 10 12.88 -29.17 -3.35
CA SER A 10 13.89 -29.55 -4.35
C SER A 10 15.29 -29.27 -3.79
N GLU A 11 16.25 -30.13 -4.11
CA GLU A 11 17.61 -30.19 -3.53
C GLU A 11 18.52 -28.99 -3.87
N ASP A 12 18.08 -28.06 -4.71
CA ASP A 12 18.67 -26.71 -4.86
C ASP A 12 17.80 -25.68 -4.12
N ASP A 13 17.72 -25.81 -2.79
CA ASP A 13 16.77 -25.09 -1.94
C ASP A 13 17.19 -23.61 -1.84
N ILE A 14 16.87 -22.81 -2.88
CA ILE A 14 16.85 -21.36 -2.79
C ILE A 14 15.99 -21.05 -1.57
N PRO A 15 16.53 -20.43 -0.50
CA PRO A 15 15.77 -20.24 0.73
C PRO A 15 14.51 -19.45 0.40
N VAL A 16 13.37 -20.13 0.47
CA VAL A 16 12.07 -19.51 0.25
C VAL A 16 11.92 -18.39 1.27
N PRO A 17 11.68 -17.13 0.84
CA PRO A 17 11.43 -16.03 1.75
C PRO A 17 10.30 -16.41 2.71
N PRO A 18 10.28 -15.91 3.95
CA PRO A 18 9.28 -16.29 4.94
C PRO A 18 7.89 -15.78 4.55
N LEU A 19 7.21 -16.48 3.64
CA LEU A 19 5.98 -16.05 2.97
C LEU A 19 4.87 -15.67 3.94
N LEU A 20 4.70 -16.45 5.02
CA LEU A 20 3.70 -16.16 6.05
C LEU A 20 4.02 -14.87 6.80
N LYS A 21 5.30 -14.62 7.11
CA LYS A 21 5.72 -13.38 7.78
C LYS A 21 5.54 -12.18 6.87
N SER A 22 5.99 -12.28 5.61
CA SER A 22 5.82 -11.22 4.61
C SER A 22 4.35 -10.92 4.31
N ALA A 23 3.50 -11.96 4.20
CA ALA A 23 2.07 -11.80 3.98
C ALA A 23 1.37 -11.16 5.19
N ALA A 24 1.71 -11.58 6.42
CA ALA A 24 1.19 -10.96 7.64
C ALA A 24 1.62 -9.49 7.75
N LEU A 25 2.90 -9.19 7.46
CA LEU A 25 3.43 -7.84 7.44
C LEU A 25 2.67 -6.94 6.48
N TRP A 26 2.49 -7.42 5.24
CA TRP A 26 1.73 -6.72 4.22
C TRP A 26 0.26 -6.53 4.63
N GLY A 27 -0.36 -7.55 5.22
CA GLY A 27 -1.74 -7.47 5.73
C GLY A 27 -1.91 -6.39 6.80
N VAL A 28 -1.00 -6.33 7.79
CA VAL A 28 -1.00 -5.28 8.83
C VAL A 28 -0.76 -3.90 8.21
N PHE A 29 0.19 -3.79 7.28
CA PHE A 29 0.47 -2.56 6.58
C PHE A 29 -0.75 -2.05 5.80
N LEU A 30 -1.47 -2.93 5.11
CA LEU A 30 -2.71 -2.57 4.43
C LEU A 30 -3.80 -2.10 5.40
N ALA A 31 -3.97 -2.78 6.53
CA ALA A 31 -5.01 -2.45 7.49
C ALA A 31 -4.77 -1.08 8.14
N VAL A 32 -3.53 -0.80 8.57
CA VAL A 32 -3.22 0.41 9.36
C VAL A 32 -2.81 1.57 8.47
N SER A 33 -1.79 1.37 7.62
CA SER A 33 -1.23 2.45 6.81
C SER A 33 -2.16 2.77 5.63
N SER A 34 -2.55 1.78 4.84
CA SER A 34 -3.31 2.05 3.61
C SER A 34 -4.70 2.62 3.90
N ASN A 35 -5.40 2.13 4.92
CA ASN A 35 -6.71 2.67 5.29
C ASN A 35 -6.63 4.12 5.80
N THR A 36 -5.64 4.42 6.67
CA THR A 36 -5.43 5.78 7.18
C THR A 36 -5.09 6.75 6.04
N ARG A 37 -4.16 6.36 5.15
CA ARG A 37 -3.79 7.18 3.98
C ARG A 37 -4.98 7.41 3.05
N TYR A 38 -5.80 6.39 2.82
CA TYR A 38 -7.01 6.50 2.02
C TYR A 38 -7.98 7.55 2.58
N GLN A 39 -8.24 7.52 3.89
CA GLN A 39 -9.12 8.50 4.54
C GLN A 39 -8.57 9.92 4.46
N ILE A 40 -7.25 10.09 4.62
CA ILE A 40 -6.59 11.39 4.48
C ILE A 40 -6.74 11.91 3.04
N ILE A 41 -6.44 11.09 2.04
CA ILE A 41 -6.50 11.48 0.62
C ILE A 41 -7.92 11.86 0.23
N ASN A 42 -8.92 11.04 0.58
CA ASN A 42 -10.31 11.37 0.31
C ASN A 42 -10.74 12.66 1.01
N GLY A 43 -10.25 12.92 2.22
CA GLY A 43 -10.47 14.18 2.93
C GLY A 43 -9.89 15.38 2.17
N LEU A 44 -8.64 15.25 1.69
CA LEU A 44 -7.96 16.27 0.90
C LEU A 44 -8.65 16.53 -0.44
N GLU A 45 -9.01 15.47 -1.16
CA GLU A 45 -9.76 15.56 -2.43
C GLU A 45 -11.07 16.32 -2.21
N ARG A 46 -11.83 15.99 -1.17
CA ARG A 46 -13.08 16.70 -0.83
C ARG A 46 -12.85 18.17 -0.47
N LEU A 47 -11.79 18.50 0.26
CA LEU A 47 -11.44 19.89 0.56
C LEU A 47 -11.11 20.68 -0.71
N VAL A 48 -10.38 20.08 -1.64
CA VAL A 48 -10.06 20.73 -2.92
C VAL A 48 -11.30 20.88 -3.79
N GLU A 49 -12.11 19.83 -3.95
CA GLU A 49 -13.35 19.87 -4.73
C GLU A 49 -14.36 20.90 -4.21
N THR A 50 -14.42 21.10 -2.90
CA THR A 50 -15.34 22.09 -2.31
C THR A 50 -14.84 23.54 -2.43
N SER A 51 -13.57 23.73 -2.79
CA SER A 51 -12.94 25.06 -2.90
C SER A 51 -13.53 25.90 -4.05
N PRO A 52 -13.56 27.24 -3.91
CA PRO A 52 -14.03 28.13 -4.98
C PRO A 52 -13.22 27.99 -6.28
N VAL A 53 -11.91 27.75 -6.17
CA VAL A 53 -11.00 27.60 -7.30
C VAL A 53 -11.33 26.35 -8.11
N ALA A 54 -11.55 25.21 -7.45
CA ALA A 54 -11.94 23.97 -8.13
C ALA A 54 -13.33 24.06 -8.79
N LYS A 55 -14.26 24.81 -8.18
CA LYS A 55 -15.58 25.05 -8.77
C LYS A 55 -15.50 25.91 -10.03
N GLN A 56 -14.61 26.88 -10.06
CA GLN A 56 -14.39 27.74 -11.22
C GLN A 56 -13.57 27.06 -12.32
N VAL A 57 -12.61 26.21 -11.94
CA VAL A 57 -11.72 25.50 -12.85
C VAL A 57 -11.68 24.02 -12.48
N PRO A 58 -12.65 23.20 -12.93
CA PRO A 58 -12.74 21.77 -12.60
C PRO A 58 -11.47 20.95 -12.88
N PRO A 59 -10.67 21.23 -13.93
CA PRO A 59 -9.39 20.53 -14.14
C PRO A 59 -8.40 20.64 -12.98
N VAL A 60 -8.49 21.68 -12.13
CA VAL A 60 -7.61 21.83 -10.96
C VAL A 60 -7.84 20.71 -9.95
N ALA A 61 -9.10 20.35 -9.68
CA ALA A 61 -9.41 19.24 -8.81
C ALA A 61 -8.89 17.91 -9.37
N MET A 62 -9.05 17.71 -10.69
CA MET A 62 -8.51 16.52 -11.36
C MET A 62 -6.99 16.43 -11.26
N ALA A 63 -6.28 17.53 -11.53
CA ALA A 63 -4.82 17.58 -11.41
C ALA A 63 -4.35 17.30 -9.98
N PHE A 64 -5.05 17.85 -8.98
CA PHE A 64 -4.78 17.58 -7.57
C PHE A 64 -4.96 16.10 -7.24
N THR A 65 -6.09 15.50 -7.63
CA THR A 65 -6.39 14.08 -7.42
C THR A 65 -5.32 13.17 -8.03
N VAL A 66 -4.89 13.45 -9.25
CA VAL A 66 -3.79 12.69 -9.89
C VAL A 66 -2.49 12.84 -9.09
N GLY A 67 -2.13 14.08 -8.72
CA GLY A 67 -0.91 14.36 -7.97
C GLY A 67 -0.87 13.68 -6.59
N VAL A 68 -1.94 13.81 -5.80
CA VAL A 68 -2.01 13.27 -4.45
C VAL A 68 -2.02 11.73 -4.45
N ARG A 69 -2.69 11.11 -5.43
CA ARG A 69 -2.71 9.64 -5.58
C ARG A 69 -1.37 9.09 -6.04
N PHE A 70 -0.70 9.79 -6.96
CA PHE A 70 0.66 9.45 -7.37
C PHE A 70 1.63 9.53 -6.20
N ALA A 71 1.63 10.65 -5.46
CA ALA A 71 2.46 10.82 -4.28
C ALA A 71 2.20 9.75 -3.22
N ASN A 72 0.94 9.39 -2.99
CA ASN A 72 0.57 8.32 -2.07
C ASN A 72 1.11 6.94 -2.49
N ASN A 73 1.18 6.65 -3.79
CA ASN A 73 1.72 5.38 -4.26
C ASN A 73 3.23 5.30 -3.98
N VAL A 74 3.96 6.37 -4.31
CA VAL A 74 5.41 6.48 -4.04
C VAL A 74 5.69 6.40 -2.54
N TYR A 75 5.00 7.20 -1.74
CA TYR A 75 5.16 7.21 -0.28
C TYR A 75 4.79 5.87 0.35
N GLY A 76 3.69 5.26 -0.08
CA GLY A 76 3.28 3.93 0.39
C GLY A 76 4.32 2.86 0.10
N GLY A 77 4.96 2.91 -1.07
CA GLY A 77 6.06 2.02 -1.42
C GLY A 77 7.26 2.18 -0.49
N MET A 78 7.72 3.43 -0.28
CA MET A 78 8.84 3.71 0.64
C MET A 78 8.53 3.27 2.08
N GLN A 79 7.33 3.60 2.57
CA GLN A 79 6.90 3.23 3.92
C GLN A 79 6.84 1.71 4.10
N PHE A 80 6.40 0.96 3.08
CA PHE A 80 6.40 -0.50 3.14
C PHE A 80 7.81 -1.09 3.12
N VAL A 81 8.73 -0.53 2.32
CA VAL A 81 10.14 -0.96 2.29
C VAL A 81 10.80 -0.78 3.65
N ASP A 82 10.62 0.39 4.28
CA ASP A 82 11.20 0.64 5.60
C ASP A 82 10.59 -0.27 6.67
N TRP A 83 9.27 -0.51 6.60
CA TRP A 83 8.60 -1.47 7.48
C TRP A 83 9.14 -2.89 7.28
N ALA A 84 9.33 -3.33 6.03
CA ALA A 84 9.87 -4.65 5.71
C ALA A 84 11.28 -4.83 6.29
N ARG A 85 12.15 -3.81 6.15
CA ARG A 85 13.50 -3.79 6.75
C ARG A 85 13.46 -3.86 8.28
N TRP A 86 12.64 -3.05 8.93
CA TRP A 86 12.53 -3.05 10.40
C TRP A 86 12.00 -4.37 10.96
N SER A 87 11.20 -5.09 10.18
CA SER A 87 10.64 -6.39 10.55
C SER A 87 11.57 -7.59 10.31
N GLY A 88 12.72 -7.37 9.67
CA GLY A 88 13.64 -8.44 9.25
C GLY A 88 13.06 -9.38 8.19
N CYS A 89 12.00 -8.96 7.49
CA CYS A 89 11.46 -9.69 6.34
C CYS A 89 12.23 -9.40 5.04
N GLN A 90 13.12 -8.40 5.04
CA GLN A 90 13.99 -8.00 3.94
C GLN A 90 15.34 -7.53 4.46
#